data_AF-A0A0E0CY02-F1
#
_entry.id   AF-A0A0E0CY02-F1
#
_cell.length_a   1.000
_cell.length_b   1.000
_cell.length_c   1.000
_cell.angle_alpha   90.00
_cell.angle_beta   90.00
_cell.angle_gamma   90.00
#
_symmetry.space_group_name_H-M   'P 1'
#
loop_
_entity.id
_entity.type
_entity.pdbx_description
1 polymer ?
#
loop_
_entity_poly.entity_id
_entity_poly.type
_entity_poly.pdbx_seq_one_letter_code
_entity_poly.pdbx_strand_id
1 'polypeptide(L)'
;MPEFRSMGRVNGVIKLIDMEGFTNEYLAVDEVKLTIWTLSDNLSEWEEGPVCSVGDIWASDEFVAMGLPRLRPMCPVLSMVDEDVVCVVMTEVEIEESDVTDFDDEGNKLKFKAQYVLDIDVRRKRVLSITQRHIESMGDLIPDLIACEFTAYSELSKGMQAMVEGNEGEESTKRMKVK
;
A
#
# COMPACT_ATOMS: atom_id res chain seq x y z
N MET A 1 14.68 -12.70 -5.51
CA MET A 1 13.22 -12.46 -5.58
C MET A 1 12.95 -11.40 -6.65
N PRO A 2 11.78 -11.39 -7.31
CA PRO A 2 11.41 -10.29 -8.22
C PRO A 2 11.22 -8.98 -7.43
N GLU A 3 11.47 -7.85 -8.10
CA GLU A 3 11.14 -6.52 -7.57
C GLU A 3 9.62 -6.38 -7.43
N PHE A 4 9.16 -5.88 -6.30
CA PHE A 4 7.74 -5.65 -6.07
C PHE A 4 7.33 -4.31 -6.69
N ARG A 5 6.48 -4.39 -7.70
CA ARG A 5 5.83 -3.23 -8.32
C ARG A 5 4.35 -3.47 -8.41
N SER A 6 3.56 -2.43 -8.14
CA SER A 6 2.13 -2.45 -8.43
C SER A 6 1.71 -1.15 -9.12
N MET A 7 0.64 -1.23 -9.91
CA MET A 7 0.12 -0.13 -10.72
C MET A 7 -1.37 -0.02 -10.47
N GLY A 8 -1.87 1.21 -10.38
CA GLY A 8 -3.27 1.49 -10.13
C GLY A 8 -3.71 2.79 -10.81
N ARG A 9 -5.02 3.03 -10.84
CA ARG A 9 -5.58 4.30 -11.29
C ARG A 9 -6.09 5.07 -10.07
N VAL A 10 -5.36 6.13 -9.69
CA VAL A 10 -5.64 6.94 -8.50
C VAL A 10 -6.13 8.31 -8.96
N ASN A 11 -7.33 8.72 -8.53
CA ASN A 11 -7.94 10.00 -8.95
C ASN A 11 -7.97 10.21 -10.47
N GLY A 12 -8.15 9.13 -11.24
CA GLY A 12 -8.23 9.18 -12.70
C GLY A 12 -6.90 9.07 -13.43
N VAL A 13 -5.77 9.18 -12.73
CA VAL A 13 -4.41 9.13 -13.29
C VAL A 13 -3.77 7.76 -13.03
N ILE A 14 -2.97 7.26 -13.97
CA ILE A 14 -2.25 6.00 -13.81
C ILE A 14 -1.00 6.26 -12.96
N LYS A 15 -0.88 5.54 -11.84
CA LYS A 15 0.28 5.59 -10.95
C LYS A 15 0.91 4.21 -10.79
N LEU A 16 2.21 4.19 -10.58
CA LEU A 16 3.03 3.01 -10.30
C LEU A 16 3.73 3.23 -8.95
N ILE A 17 3.82 2.20 -8.12
CA ILE A 17 4.67 2.20 -6.92
C ILE A 17 5.81 1.22 -7.13
N ASP A 18 7.04 1.70 -6.90
CA ASP A 18 8.26 0.89 -6.91
C ASP A 18 8.88 0.83 -5.51
N MET A 19 9.46 -0.32 -5.18
CA MET A 19 10.25 -0.54 -3.97
C MET A 19 11.74 -0.63 -4.34
N GLU A 20 12.37 0.53 -4.52
CA GLU A 20 13.76 0.63 -4.95
C GLU A 20 14.71 0.02 -3.92
N GLY A 21 15.62 -0.83 -4.40
CA GLY A 21 16.61 -1.49 -3.56
C GLY A 21 16.08 -2.70 -2.78
N PHE A 22 14.79 -3.06 -2.93
CA PHE A 22 14.20 -4.20 -2.21
C PHE A 22 14.93 -5.53 -2.42
N THR A 23 15.39 -5.79 -3.64
CA THR A 23 16.10 -7.03 -4.01
C THR A 23 17.61 -6.96 -3.75
N ASN A 24 18.13 -5.80 -3.35
CA ASN A 24 19.55 -5.63 -3.08
C ASN A 24 19.89 -6.13 -1.66
N GLU A 25 20.53 -7.29 -1.58
CA GLU A 25 20.92 -7.93 -0.32
C GLU A 25 21.96 -7.13 0.48
N TYR A 26 22.71 -6.24 -0.18
CA TYR A 26 23.72 -5.40 0.47
C TYR A 26 23.15 -4.06 0.98
N LEU A 27 21.91 -3.73 0.59
CA LEU A 27 21.25 -2.50 1.01
C LEU A 27 20.61 -2.71 2.37
N ALA A 28 20.84 -1.77 3.30
CA ALA A 28 20.17 -1.77 4.58
C ALA A 28 18.65 -1.59 4.38
N VAL A 29 17.85 -2.24 5.22
CA VAL A 29 16.39 -2.28 5.03
C VAL A 29 15.77 -0.88 5.12
N ASP A 30 16.30 -0.03 6.00
CA ASP A 30 15.90 1.38 6.15
C ASP A 30 16.21 2.25 4.92
N GLU A 31 17.15 1.83 4.07
CA GLU A 31 17.50 2.55 2.84
C GLU A 31 16.60 2.18 1.65
N VAL A 32 15.78 1.12 1.75
CA VAL A 32 14.77 0.77 0.73
C VAL A 32 13.76 1.92 0.61
N LYS A 33 13.39 2.29 -0.62
CA LYS A 33 12.48 3.42 -0.89
C LYS A 33 11.19 2.98 -1.55
N LEU A 34 10.09 3.58 -1.11
CA LEU A 34 8.80 3.60 -1.79
C LEU A 34 8.76 4.85 -2.67
N THR A 35 8.77 4.65 -3.99
CA THR A 35 8.72 5.72 -4.99
C THR A 35 7.44 5.61 -5.80
N ILE A 36 6.59 6.63 -5.74
CA ILE A 36 5.40 6.71 -6.58
C ILE A 36 5.77 7.41 -7.89
N TRP A 37 5.44 6.77 -9.01
CA TRP A 37 5.57 7.34 -10.35
C TRP A 37 4.20 7.63 -10.93
N THR A 38 4.05 8.75 -11.60
CA THR A 38 2.80 9.17 -12.25
C THR A 38 2.98 9.18 -13.75
N LEU A 39 2.08 8.53 -14.49
CA LEU A 39 2.09 8.58 -15.94
C LEU A 39 1.49 9.90 -16.42
N SER A 40 2.19 10.60 -17.32
CA SER A 40 1.73 11.85 -17.91
C SER A 40 0.40 11.70 -18.64
N ASP A 41 -0.37 12.79 -18.76
CA ASP A 41 -1.71 12.79 -19.38
C ASP A 41 -1.72 12.31 -20.83
N ASN A 42 -0.63 12.56 -21.56
CA ASN A 42 -0.42 12.09 -22.94
C ASN A 42 0.11 10.64 -23.02
N LEU A 43 0.27 9.98 -21.87
CA LEU A 43 0.70 8.59 -21.72
C LEU A 43 2.11 8.31 -22.27
N SER A 44 2.97 9.32 -22.36
CA SER A 44 4.30 9.19 -22.98
C SER A 44 5.45 9.05 -22.00
N GLU A 45 5.31 9.56 -20.78
CA GLU A 45 6.41 9.63 -19.82
C GLU A 45 5.94 9.36 -18.38
N TRP A 46 6.85 8.80 -17.59
CA TRP A 46 6.65 8.62 -16.16
C TRP A 46 7.39 9.72 -15.42
N GLU A 47 6.65 10.44 -14.59
CA GLU A 47 7.17 11.48 -13.71
C GLU A 47 7.37 10.91 -12.30
N GLU A 48 8.56 11.14 -11.74
CA GLU A 48 8.85 10.79 -10.36
C GLU A 48 8.00 11.64 -9.42
N GLY A 49 7.26 10.98 -8.54
CA GLY A 49 6.40 11.60 -7.53
C GLY A 49 7.04 11.55 -6.14
N PRO A 50 6.22 11.46 -5.08
CA PRO A 50 6.73 11.37 -3.72
C PRO A 50 7.55 10.11 -3.46
N VAL A 51 8.53 10.26 -2.56
CA VAL A 51 9.44 9.19 -2.13
C VAL A 51 9.50 9.12 -0.60
N CYS A 52 9.39 7.92 -0.06
CA CYS A 52 9.53 7.63 1.36
C CYS A 52 10.48 6.45 1.57
N SER A 53 11.50 6.61 2.40
CA SER A 53 12.35 5.47 2.78
C SER A 53 11.68 4.63 3.88
N VAL A 54 12.09 3.37 4.04
CA VAL A 54 11.64 2.54 5.16
C VAL A 54 12.14 3.12 6.50
N GLY A 55 13.31 3.73 6.52
CA GLY A 55 13.80 4.47 7.68
C GLY A 55 12.88 5.62 8.08
N ASP A 56 12.33 6.37 7.11
CA ASP A 56 11.35 7.42 7.37
C ASP A 56 10.08 6.85 8.04
N ILE A 57 9.58 5.70 7.57
CA ILE A 57 8.42 5.02 8.16
C ILE A 57 8.70 4.67 9.62
N TRP A 58 9.85 4.04 9.90
CA TRP A 58 10.23 3.64 11.25
C TRP A 58 10.50 4.81 12.19
N ALA A 59 10.84 5.98 11.64
CA ALA A 59 11.06 7.21 12.39
C ALA A 59 9.77 7.99 12.66
N SER A 60 8.65 7.66 11.99
CA SER A 60 7.37 8.32 12.24
C SER A 60 6.86 8.09 13.66
N ASP A 61 6.29 9.13 14.26
CA ASP A 61 5.78 9.08 15.64
C ASP A 61 4.73 7.99 15.80
N GLU A 62 3.90 7.75 14.78
CA GLU A 62 2.87 6.72 14.77
C GLU A 62 3.46 5.30 14.82
N PHE A 63 4.54 5.04 14.06
CA PHE A 63 5.21 3.75 14.09
C PHE A 63 5.89 3.51 15.44
N VAL A 64 6.57 4.53 15.98
CA VAL A 64 7.26 4.47 17.27
C VAL A 64 6.27 4.26 18.42
N ALA A 65 5.14 4.98 18.43
CA ALA A 65 4.13 4.87 19.47
C ALA A 65 3.51 3.47 19.56
N MET A 66 3.47 2.72 18.45
CA MET A 66 2.93 1.36 18.40
C MET A 66 3.94 0.29 18.84
N GLY A 67 5.24 0.64 18.93
CA GLY A 67 6.26 -0.29 19.40
C GLY A 67 6.49 -1.51 18.50
N LEU A 68 6.18 -1.39 17.21
CA LEU A 68 6.34 -2.49 16.25
C LEU A 68 7.81 -2.82 15.99
N PRO A 69 8.13 -4.09 15.66
CA PRO A 69 9.46 -4.46 15.19
C PRO A 69 9.77 -3.79 13.83
N ARG A 70 11.04 -3.41 13.63
CA ARG A 70 11.56 -2.82 12.39
C ARG A 70 11.76 -3.89 11.31
N LEU A 71 10.64 -4.37 10.77
CA LEU A 71 10.62 -5.41 9.73
C LEU A 71 10.68 -4.80 8.33
N ARG A 72 11.14 -5.60 7.35
CA ARG A 72 11.11 -5.20 5.94
C ARG A 72 9.65 -5.23 5.43
N PRO A 73 9.11 -4.12 4.91
CA PRO A 73 7.80 -4.11 4.26
C PRO A 73 7.85 -4.85 2.92
N MET A 74 6.70 -5.37 2.49
CA MET A 74 6.51 -6.15 1.26
C MET A 74 5.17 -5.82 0.62
N CYS A 75 5.00 -6.23 -0.65
CA CYS A 75 3.73 -6.15 -1.37
C CYS A 75 3.10 -4.75 -1.35
N PRO A 76 3.79 -3.72 -1.90
CA PRO A 76 3.28 -2.36 -1.93
C PRO A 76 2.07 -2.28 -2.86
N VAL A 77 0.99 -1.69 -2.38
CA VAL A 77 -0.25 -1.48 -3.14
C VAL A 77 -0.68 -0.03 -2.99
N LEU A 78 -0.92 0.66 -4.10
CA LEU A 78 -1.47 2.03 -4.09
C LEU A 78 -2.92 2.03 -3.58
N SER A 79 -3.26 2.96 -2.68
CA SER A 79 -4.66 3.28 -2.39
C SER A 79 -5.29 3.87 -3.65
N MET A 80 -6.53 3.46 -3.98
CA MET A 80 -7.23 4.04 -5.13
C MET A 80 -8.12 5.22 -4.73
N VAL A 81 -8.38 5.40 -3.43
CA VAL A 81 -9.11 6.54 -2.85
C VAL A 81 -8.16 7.67 -2.46
N ASP A 82 -7.11 7.35 -1.70
CA ASP A 82 -6.25 8.35 -1.08
C ASP A 82 -4.99 8.58 -1.91
N GLU A 83 -4.74 9.84 -2.25
CA GLU A 83 -3.58 10.21 -3.03
C GLU A 83 -2.28 9.98 -2.25
N ASP A 84 -1.30 9.36 -2.91
CA ASP A 84 0.04 9.09 -2.39
C ASP A 84 0.06 8.20 -1.14
N VAL A 85 -1.02 7.47 -0.89
CA VAL A 85 -1.10 6.46 0.16
C VAL A 85 -0.77 5.07 -0.41
N VAL A 86 0.10 4.35 0.28
CA VAL A 86 0.52 2.99 -0.08
C VAL A 86 0.28 2.05 1.10
N CYS A 87 -0.41 0.95 0.83
CA CYS A 87 -0.55 -0.17 1.74
C CYS A 87 0.65 -1.11 1.58
N VAL A 88 1.27 -1.52 2.69
CA VAL A 88 2.34 -2.54 2.71
C VAL A 88 2.07 -3.59 3.77
N VAL A 89 2.73 -4.74 3.64
CA VAL A 89 2.66 -5.84 4.59
C VAL A 89 4.02 -6.03 5.25
N MET A 90 4.04 -6.13 6.58
CA MET A 90 5.21 -6.51 7.38
C MET A 90 4.89 -7.82 8.09
N THR A 91 5.77 -8.82 7.99
CA THR A 91 5.54 -10.13 8.60
C THR A 91 6.63 -10.48 9.59
N GLU A 92 6.21 -10.81 10.81
CA GLU A 92 7.09 -11.30 11.86
C GLU A 92 7.13 -12.83 11.80
N VAL A 93 8.32 -13.38 11.57
CA VAL A 93 8.57 -14.82 11.53
C VAL A 93 9.64 -15.21 12.54
N GLU A 94 9.46 -16.38 13.14
CA GLU A 94 10.51 -17.12 13.83
C GLU A 94 10.99 -18.26 12.95
N ILE A 95 12.30 -18.48 12.96
CA ILE A 95 12.90 -19.67 12.38
C ILE A 95 12.94 -20.71 13.50
N GLU A 96 12.09 -21.74 13.42
CA GLU A 96 12.23 -22.91 14.28
C GLU A 96 13.37 -23.75 13.70
N GLU A 97 14.51 -23.76 14.40
CA GLU A 97 15.61 -24.69 14.15
C GLU A 97 15.06 -26.11 14.36
N SER A 98 15.13 -26.95 13.32
CA SER A 98 14.73 -28.34 13.45
C SER A 98 15.87 -29.13 14.09
N ASP A 99 15.59 -29.82 15.21
CA ASP A 99 16.52 -30.76 15.86
C ASP A 99 16.70 -32.09 15.08
N VAL A 100 16.43 -32.11 13.77
CA VAL A 100 16.22 -33.37 13.04
C VAL A 100 17.52 -33.80 12.34
N THR A 101 18.11 -34.87 12.87
CA THR A 101 19.32 -35.56 12.37
C THR A 101 19.11 -36.35 11.06
N ASP A 102 17.99 -36.17 10.36
CA ASP A 102 17.69 -36.86 9.11
C ASP A 102 17.90 -35.93 7.92
N PHE A 103 18.77 -36.36 7.01
CA PHE A 103 19.31 -35.61 5.87
C PHE A 103 18.30 -35.30 4.75
N ASP A 104 17.00 -35.53 4.99
CA ASP A 104 15.98 -35.61 3.96
C ASP A 104 14.81 -34.60 4.16
N ASP A 105 14.78 -33.84 5.27
CA ASP A 105 13.80 -32.75 5.47
C ASP A 105 14.47 -31.39 5.22
N GLU A 106 14.29 -30.93 3.98
CA GLU A 106 14.91 -29.73 3.41
C GLU A 106 14.23 -28.46 3.97
N GLY A 107 14.69 -27.98 5.14
CA GLY A 107 14.58 -26.57 5.53
C GLY A 107 14.00 -26.28 6.91
N ASN A 108 14.53 -25.22 7.53
CA ASN A 108 14.00 -24.67 8.78
C ASN A 108 12.51 -24.33 8.63
N LYS A 109 11.70 -24.67 9.63
CA LYS A 109 10.27 -24.36 9.63
C LYS A 109 10.07 -22.89 10.02
N LEU A 110 9.50 -22.09 9.13
CA LEU A 110 9.08 -20.72 9.45
C LEU A 110 7.79 -20.76 10.26
N LYS A 111 7.81 -20.11 11.42
CA LYS A 111 6.64 -19.89 12.25
C LYS A 111 6.24 -18.43 12.19
N PHE A 112 5.06 -18.17 11.64
CA PHE A 112 4.50 -16.83 11.58
C PHE A 112 3.98 -16.43 12.96
N LYS A 113 4.44 -15.29 13.46
CA LYS A 113 3.97 -14.71 14.74
C LYS A 113 2.82 -13.75 14.54
N ALA A 114 3.01 -12.83 13.60
CA ALA A 114 2.08 -11.76 13.33
C ALA A 114 2.33 -11.20 11.94
N GLN A 115 1.27 -10.66 11.34
CA GLN A 115 1.36 -9.84 10.16
C GLN A 115 0.77 -8.47 10.47
N TYR A 116 1.41 -7.42 9.97
CA TYR A 116 0.97 -6.04 10.12
C TYR A 116 0.73 -5.47 8.73
N VAL A 117 -0.46 -4.91 8.51
CA VAL A 117 -0.82 -4.16 7.31
C VAL A 117 -0.76 -2.69 7.67
N LEU A 118 0.05 -1.92 6.94
CA LEU A 118 0.29 -0.50 7.21
C LEU A 118 -0.16 0.33 6.01
N ASP A 119 -0.95 1.37 6.28
CA ASP A 119 -1.20 2.44 5.31
C ASP A 119 -0.20 3.57 5.54
N ILE A 120 0.54 3.95 4.50
CA ILE A 120 1.62 4.92 4.57
C ILE A 120 1.31 6.09 3.66
N ASP A 121 1.29 7.31 4.21
CA ASP A 121 1.30 8.54 3.43
C ASP A 121 2.74 8.78 2.96
N VAL A 122 3.04 8.43 1.71
CA VAL A 122 4.39 8.49 1.14
C VAL A 122 4.88 9.94 1.05
N ARG A 123 3.96 10.89 0.79
CA ARG A 123 4.30 12.32 0.69
C ARG A 123 4.66 12.92 2.04
N ARG A 124 3.91 12.59 3.09
CA ARG A 124 4.15 13.08 4.45
C ARG A 124 5.08 12.18 5.27
N LYS A 125 5.46 11.03 4.72
CA LYS A 125 6.41 10.09 5.32
C LYS A 125 5.97 9.62 6.71
N ARG A 126 4.70 9.25 6.83
CA ARG A 126 4.09 8.83 8.10
C ARG A 126 3.17 7.64 7.92
N VAL A 127 2.99 6.90 9.00
CA VAL A 127 1.99 5.85 9.07
C VAL A 127 0.63 6.47 9.37
N LEU A 128 -0.39 6.09 8.60
CA LEU A 128 -1.77 6.52 8.79
C LEU A 128 -2.55 5.51 9.61
N SER A 129 -2.36 4.23 9.33
CA SER A 129 -3.09 3.13 9.96
C SER A 129 -2.19 1.90 10.09
N ILE A 130 -2.49 1.08 11.10
CA ILE A 130 -1.84 -0.22 11.33
C ILE A 130 -2.93 -1.21 11.71
N THR A 131 -3.00 -2.31 10.97
CA THR A 131 -3.90 -3.44 11.28
C THR A 131 -3.08 -4.70 11.46
N GLN A 132 -3.15 -5.31 12.65
CA GLN A 132 -2.56 -6.62 12.88
C GLN A 132 -3.51 -7.72 12.39
N ARG A 133 -2.96 -8.72 11.69
CA ARG A 133 -3.66 -9.91 11.22
C ARG A 133 -3.01 -11.17 11.79
N HIS A 134 -3.85 -12.17 12.03
CA HIS A 134 -3.41 -13.53 12.29
C HIS A 134 -3.21 -14.24 10.95
N ILE A 135 -2.06 -14.89 10.78
CA ILE A 135 -1.73 -15.67 9.58
C ILE A 135 -1.21 -17.03 10.02
N GLU A 136 -1.57 -18.07 9.29
CA GLU A 136 -1.16 -19.45 9.59
C GLU A 136 -0.20 -19.99 8.53
N SER A 137 -0.16 -19.38 7.35
CA SER A 137 0.67 -19.84 6.24
C SER A 137 1.16 -18.70 5.33
N MET A 138 2.13 -19.00 4.47
CA MET A 138 2.55 -18.06 3.42
C MET A 138 1.45 -17.74 2.40
N GLY A 139 0.42 -18.58 2.26
CA GLY A 139 -0.72 -18.30 1.40
C GLY A 139 -1.48 -17.04 1.84
N ASP A 140 -1.46 -16.75 3.15
CA ASP A 140 -2.11 -15.58 3.76
C ASP A 140 -1.26 -14.29 3.61
N LEU A 141 -0.02 -14.42 3.12
CA LEU A 141 0.87 -13.26 2.88
C LEU A 141 0.47 -12.47 1.65
N ILE A 142 -0.15 -13.13 0.67
CA ILE A 142 -0.62 -12.45 -0.53
C ILE A 142 -1.83 -11.65 -0.07
N PRO A 143 -1.74 -10.32 -0.07
CA PRO A 143 -2.94 -9.57 0.13
C PRO A 143 -3.83 -9.88 -1.08
N ASP A 144 -4.97 -10.54 -0.86
CA ASP A 144 -6.11 -10.58 -1.80
C ASP A 144 -6.65 -9.15 -2.11
N LEU A 145 -5.90 -8.10 -1.75
CA LEU A 145 -6.14 -6.68 -2.03
C LEU A 145 -6.25 -6.35 -3.53
N ILE A 146 -5.94 -7.27 -4.45
CA ILE A 146 -6.24 -7.05 -5.87
C ILE A 146 -7.77 -6.90 -6.10
N ALA A 147 -8.61 -7.39 -5.16
CA ALA A 147 -10.07 -7.28 -5.23
C ALA A 147 -10.71 -6.24 -4.29
N CYS A 148 -9.95 -5.53 -3.45
CA CYS A 148 -10.53 -4.49 -2.60
C CYS A 148 -10.54 -3.17 -3.36
N GLU A 149 -11.63 -2.91 -4.09
CA GLU A 149 -12.20 -1.56 -4.37
C GLU A 149 -13.08 -1.48 -5.64
N PHE A 150 -13.43 -2.58 -6.33
CA PHE A 150 -14.49 -2.43 -7.36
C PHE A 150 -15.81 -1.93 -6.72
N THR A 151 -16.08 -2.31 -5.48
CA THR A 151 -17.20 -1.81 -4.68
C THR A 151 -17.00 -0.39 -4.16
N ALA A 152 -15.83 -0.01 -3.68
CA ALA A 152 -15.56 1.37 -3.25
C ALA A 152 -15.64 2.36 -4.43
N TYR A 153 -15.11 1.99 -5.60
CA TYR A 153 -15.32 2.74 -6.83
C TYR A 153 -16.81 2.82 -7.19
N SER A 154 -17.58 1.74 -7.03
CA SER A 154 -19.03 1.75 -7.28
C SER A 154 -19.79 2.67 -6.30
N GLU A 155 -19.37 2.77 -5.05
CA GLU A 155 -20.01 3.64 -4.05
C GLU A 155 -19.60 5.11 -4.22
N LEU A 156 -18.32 5.37 -4.51
CA LEU A 156 -17.81 6.70 -4.79
C LEU A 156 -18.39 7.27 -6.09
N SER A 157 -18.49 6.46 -7.15
CA SER A 157 -19.11 6.87 -8.42
C SER A 157 -20.60 7.19 -8.28
N LYS A 158 -21.34 6.44 -7.45
CA LYS A 158 -22.73 6.76 -7.10
C LYS A 158 -22.83 8.08 -6.32
N GLY A 159 -21.94 8.32 -5.37
CA GLY A 159 -21.88 9.59 -4.62
C GLY A 159 -21.59 10.79 -5.52
N MET A 160 -20.63 10.65 -6.44
CA MET A 160 -20.29 11.69 -7.42
C MET A 160 -21.44 11.97 -8.40
N GLN A 161 -22.14 10.94 -8.89
CA GLN A 161 -23.33 11.11 -9.75
C GLN A 161 -24.46 11.84 -9.02
N ALA A 162 -24.75 11.48 -7.77
CA ALA A 162 -25.78 12.14 -6.96
C ALA A 162 -25.45 13.63 -6.68
N MET A 163 -24.18 13.97 -6.52
CA MET A 163 -23.72 15.35 -6.31
C MET A 163 -23.84 16.20 -7.59
N VAL A 164 -23.57 15.61 -8.76
CA VAL A 164 -23.73 16.27 -10.07
C VAL A 164 -25.22 16.50 -10.37
N GLU A 165 -26.07 15.49 -10.20
CA GLU A 165 -27.52 15.60 -10.42
C GLU A 165 -28.19 16.59 -9.44
N GLY A 166 -27.73 16.63 -8.19
CA GLY A 166 -28.20 17.60 -7.19
C GLY A 166 -27.85 19.04 -7.54
N ASN A 167 -26.65 19.29 -8.08
CA ASN A 167 -26.22 20.61 -8.54
C ASN A 167 -26.98 21.05 -9.79
N GLU A 168 -27.22 20.16 -10.76
CA GLU A 168 -28.01 20.48 -11.96
C GLU A 168 -29.48 20.78 -11.63
N GLY A 169 -30.06 20.06 -10.65
CA GLY A 169 -31.41 20.33 -10.13
C GLY A 169 -31.55 21.69 -9.42
N GLU A 170 -30.53 22.08 -8.64
CA GLU A 170 -30.47 23.40 -8.00
C GLU A 170 -30.23 24.55 -8.98
N GLU A 171 -29.40 24.35 -10.01
CA GLU A 171 -29.14 25.37 -11.02
C GLU A 171 -30.36 25.60 -11.93
N SER A 172 -31.10 24.52 -12.24
CA SER A 172 -32.36 24.55 -12.99
C SER A 172 -33.47 25.28 -12.22
N THR A 173 -33.56 25.09 -10.90
CA THR A 173 -34.56 25.78 -10.06
C THR A 173 -34.24 27.26 -9.80
N LYS A 174 -32.97 27.68 -9.89
CA LYS A 174 -32.57 29.10 -9.77
C LYS A 174 -32.83 29.93 -11.03
N ARG A 175 -33.01 29.31 -12.21
CA ARG A 175 -33.30 30.02 -13.48
C ARG A 175 -34.78 30.33 -13.72
N MET A 176 -35.70 29.87 -12.86
CA MET A 176 -37.13 30.16 -12.96
C MET A 176 -37.59 31.13 -11.86
N LYS A 177 -37.30 32.42 -12.04
CA LYS A 177 -38.12 33.53 -11.53
C LYS A 177 -37.76 34.83 -12.26
N VAL A 178 -38.41 35.05 -13.39
CA VAL A 178 -38.59 36.39 -13.96
C VAL A 178 -40.05 36.75 -13.76
N LYS A 179 -40.31 37.84 -13.05
CA LYS A 179 -41.51 38.66 -13.18
C LYS A 179 -41.05 40.09 -13.38
#